data_AF-A0AAV1TUU9-F1
#
_entry.id   AF-A0AAV1TUU9-F1
#
_cell.length_a   1.000
_cell.length_b   1.000
_cell.length_c   1.000
_cell.angle_alpha   90.00
_cell.angle_beta   90.00
_cell.angle_gamma   90.00
#
_symmetry.space_group_name_H-M   'P 1'
#
loop_
_entity.id
_entity.type
_entity.pdbx_description
1 polymer ?
#
loop_
_entity_poly.entity_id
_entity_poly.type
_entity_poly.pdbx_seq_one_letter_code
_entity_poly.pdbx_strand_id
1 'polypeptide(L)'
;MTPRKKGMMTSTDGPTGLLSPLPDVNAAVKCKEIAAVATPSTSSQVSFREMQRLHAMRMELFGFGGWLTSALCYVLFLVWAYVPDTTLEAYGFTYFPSKHWAVAVPAMLVMTYLFSLVLYKAVNLLSTPSLGSYATILDTHTVPLPEGATCFEDDTEATPGIGDISIFEVNRHLFTATRQQEKRLKHE
;
A
#
# COMPACT_ATOMS: atom_id res chain seq x y z
N MET A 1 22.34 -45.64 19.03
CA MET A 1 22.34 -46.98 19.66
C MET A 1 21.21 -46.98 20.67
N THR A 2 20.16 -47.82 20.65
CA THR A 2 19.94 -49.20 20.18
C THR A 2 18.40 -49.42 20.11
N PRO A 3 17.91 -50.55 19.57
CA PRO A 3 16.72 -50.59 18.71
C PRO A 3 15.44 -51.20 19.32
N ARG A 4 14.37 -51.01 18.52
CA ARG A 4 13.13 -51.80 18.35
C ARG A 4 13.22 -53.29 18.75
N LYS A 5 12.20 -53.79 19.47
CA LYS A 5 11.82 -55.23 19.44
C LYS A 5 10.30 -55.41 19.30
N LYS A 6 9.96 -56.25 18.32
CA LYS A 6 8.64 -56.80 17.95
C LYS A 6 8.23 -57.94 18.89
N GLY A 7 6.93 -58.16 19.04
CA GLY A 7 6.29 -59.49 19.18
C GLY A 7 5.03 -59.45 18.30
N MET A 8 4.73 -60.33 17.32
CA MET A 8 4.82 -61.80 17.15
C MET A 8 3.63 -62.54 17.78
N MET A 9 2.75 -63.07 16.91
CA MET A 9 1.94 -64.32 16.98
C MET A 9 0.71 -64.15 16.05
N THR A 10 0.60 -64.69 14.83
CA THR A 10 0.49 -66.08 14.30
C THR A 10 -0.79 -66.85 14.69
N SER A 11 -1.70 -67.04 13.72
CA SER A 11 -2.43 -68.30 13.33
C SER A 11 -3.56 -67.93 12.33
N THR A 12 -3.63 -68.40 11.07
CA THR A 12 -3.93 -69.75 10.50
C THR A 12 -5.29 -70.30 10.97
N ASP A 13 -6.31 -70.72 10.21
CA ASP A 13 -6.56 -71.00 8.77
C ASP A 13 -8.10 -71.10 8.48
N GLY A 14 -8.50 -70.78 7.23
CA GLY A 14 -9.69 -71.11 6.37
C GLY A 14 -11.10 -71.54 6.88
N PRO A 15 -12.14 -71.72 6.00
CA PRO A 15 -12.12 -71.77 4.53
C PRO A 15 -13.21 -70.96 3.76
N THR A 16 -12.88 -70.65 2.50
CA THR A 16 -13.66 -70.71 1.26
C THR A 16 -15.18 -70.44 1.23
N GLY A 17 -15.55 -69.30 0.63
CA GLY A 17 -16.50 -69.25 -0.49
C GLY A 17 -17.97 -68.92 -0.19
N LEU A 18 -18.37 -67.66 -0.39
CA LEU A 18 -19.48 -67.28 -1.29
C LEU A 18 -19.56 -65.76 -1.50
N LEU A 19 -19.98 -65.42 -2.71
CA LEU A 19 -19.71 -64.22 -3.48
C LEU A 19 -20.76 -63.13 -3.23
N SER A 20 -20.34 -61.88 -3.02
CA SER A 20 -21.12 -60.69 -3.39
C SER A 20 -20.26 -59.81 -4.33
N PRO A 21 -20.79 -59.35 -5.47
CA PRO A 21 -20.03 -58.56 -6.42
C PRO A 21 -19.81 -57.11 -5.93
N LEU A 22 -18.60 -56.60 -6.19
CA LEU A 22 -18.14 -55.23 -5.93
C LEU A 22 -19.01 -54.15 -6.61
N PRO A 23 -19.06 -52.92 -6.08
CA PRO A 23 -19.70 -51.78 -6.74
C PRO A 23 -18.94 -51.33 -8.00
N ASP A 24 -19.73 -51.01 -9.02
CA ASP A 24 -19.36 -50.69 -10.39
C ASP A 24 -18.53 -49.40 -10.48
N VAL A 25 -17.23 -49.54 -10.75
CA VAL A 25 -16.27 -48.44 -10.94
C VAL A 25 -16.67 -47.47 -12.06
N ASN A 26 -17.55 -47.90 -12.99
CA ASN A 26 -18.00 -47.06 -14.09
C ASN A 26 -19.03 -45.99 -13.67
N ALA A 27 -19.80 -46.25 -12.60
CA ALA A 27 -20.73 -45.25 -12.06
C ALA A 27 -19.97 -44.09 -11.37
N ALA A 28 -18.84 -44.39 -10.73
CA ALA A 28 -17.99 -43.40 -10.07
C ALA A 28 -17.26 -42.48 -11.07
N VAL A 29 -16.86 -43.00 -12.23
CA VAL A 29 -16.27 -42.19 -13.32
C VAL A 29 -17.30 -41.25 -13.93
N LYS A 30 -18.55 -41.71 -14.12
CA LYS A 30 -19.63 -40.90 -14.70
C LYS A 30 -20.06 -39.74 -13.80
N CYS A 31 -20.08 -39.91 -12.48
CA CYS A 31 -20.30 -38.81 -11.54
C CYS A 31 -19.16 -37.78 -11.54
N LYS A 32 -17.92 -38.20 -11.86
CA LYS A 32 -16.77 -37.30 -11.92
C LYS A 32 -16.77 -36.42 -13.16
N GLU A 33 -17.30 -36.93 -14.27
CA GLU A 33 -17.40 -36.20 -15.54
C GLU A 33 -18.61 -35.25 -15.57
N ILE A 34 -19.73 -35.63 -14.94
CA ILE A 34 -20.92 -34.76 -14.83
C ILE A 34 -20.70 -33.63 -13.80
N ALA A 35 -19.90 -33.86 -12.76
CA ALA A 35 -19.50 -32.81 -11.81
C ALA A 35 -18.56 -31.74 -12.40
N ALA A 36 -17.91 -32.02 -13.55
CA ALA A 36 -17.06 -31.05 -14.23
C ALA A 36 -17.85 -30.04 -15.10
N VAL A 37 -19.14 -30.29 -15.35
CA VAL A 37 -19.98 -29.51 -16.29
C VAL A 37 -21.03 -28.63 -15.58
N ALA A 38 -20.91 -28.42 -14.27
CA ALA A 38 -21.79 -27.52 -13.52
C ALA A 38 -21.05 -26.76 -12.41
N THR A 39 -20.16 -25.85 -12.81
CA THR A 39 -19.76 -24.71 -11.97
C THR A 39 -20.10 -23.41 -12.70
N PRO A 40 -21.03 -22.58 -12.20
CA PRO A 40 -21.16 -21.22 -12.68
C PRO A 40 -20.11 -20.39 -11.94
N SER A 41 -18.89 -20.37 -12.46
CA SER A 41 -17.92 -19.36 -12.06
C SER A 41 -17.28 -18.80 -13.32
N THR A 42 -18.01 -17.87 -13.92
CA THR A 42 -17.46 -16.83 -14.78
C THR A 42 -16.30 -16.15 -14.03
N SER A 43 -15.09 -16.71 -14.12
CA SER A 43 -13.87 -15.97 -13.84
C SER A 43 -13.58 -15.11 -15.07
N SER A 44 -14.41 -14.08 -15.27
CA SER A 44 -13.99 -12.92 -16.04
C SER A 44 -12.78 -12.36 -15.31
N GLN A 45 -11.58 -12.73 -15.73
CA GLN A 45 -10.34 -12.06 -15.34
C GLN A 45 -10.44 -10.64 -15.89
N VAL A 46 -11.07 -9.77 -15.10
CA VAL A 46 -11.23 -8.36 -15.41
C VAL A 46 -9.82 -7.79 -15.56
N SER A 47 -9.49 -7.28 -16.74
CA SER A 47 -8.14 -6.81 -17.06
C SER A 47 -7.68 -5.78 -16.02
N PHE A 48 -6.39 -5.74 -15.67
CA PHE A 48 -5.86 -4.77 -14.70
C PHE A 48 -6.32 -3.33 -14.99
N ARG A 49 -6.41 -2.96 -16.27
CA ARG A 49 -6.91 -1.64 -16.70
C ARG A 49 -8.41 -1.46 -16.46
N GLU A 50 -9.20 -2.53 -16.62
CA GLU A 50 -10.63 -2.52 -16.31
C GLU A 50 -10.86 -2.41 -14.81
N MET A 51 -10.07 -3.10 -13.98
CA MET A 51 -10.07 -2.92 -12.52
C MET A 51 -9.72 -1.48 -12.12
N GLN A 52 -8.69 -0.88 -12.73
CA GLN A 52 -8.33 0.52 -12.50
C GLN A 52 -9.47 1.49 -12.89
N ARG A 53 -10.15 1.25 -14.02
CA ARG A 53 -11.31 2.06 -14.44
C ARG A 53 -12.50 1.90 -13.50
N LEU A 54 -12.76 0.68 -13.04
CA LEU A 54 -13.83 0.41 -12.08
C LEU A 54 -13.57 1.12 -10.75
N HIS A 55 -12.31 1.13 -10.30
CA HIS A 55 -11.87 1.89 -9.14
C HIS A 55 -12.07 3.39 -9.34
N ALA A 56 -11.62 3.94 -10.48
CA ALA A 56 -11.79 5.36 -10.79
C ALA A 56 -13.27 5.78 -10.78
N MET A 57 -14.13 5.06 -11.51
CA MET A 57 -15.57 5.36 -11.58
C MET A 57 -16.24 5.29 -10.20
N ARG A 58 -15.87 4.30 -9.39
CA ARG A 58 -16.40 4.17 -8.02
C ARG A 58 -15.98 5.35 -7.14
N MET A 59 -14.73 5.78 -7.24
CA MET A 59 -14.23 6.94 -6.49
C MET A 59 -14.94 8.23 -6.93
N GLU A 60 -15.22 8.40 -8.22
CA GLU A 60 -15.97 9.56 -8.75
C GLU A 60 -17.40 9.61 -8.21
N LEU A 61 -18.11 8.48 -8.20
CA LEU A 61 -19.49 8.41 -7.68
C LEU A 61 -19.55 8.71 -6.18
N PHE A 62 -18.65 8.10 -5.39
CA PHE A 62 -18.58 8.38 -3.95
C PHE A 62 -18.13 9.81 -3.67
N GLY A 63 -17.22 10.36 -4.47
CA GLY A 63 -16.80 11.75 -4.38
C GLY A 63 -17.97 12.71 -4.63
N PHE A 64 -18.76 12.48 -5.68
CA PHE A 64 -19.94 13.30 -5.98
C PHE A 64 -21.03 13.18 -4.90
N GLY A 65 -21.34 11.94 -4.48
CA GLY A 65 -22.32 11.71 -3.40
C GLY A 65 -21.89 12.32 -2.07
N GLY A 66 -20.60 12.21 -1.74
CA GLY A 66 -19.99 12.85 -0.59
C GLY A 66 -20.08 14.38 -0.67
N TRP A 67 -19.74 14.97 -1.82
CA TRP A 67 -19.84 16.42 -2.04
C TRP A 67 -21.27 16.94 -1.85
N LEU A 68 -22.27 16.27 -2.44
CA LEU A 68 -23.67 16.67 -2.30
C LEU A 68 -24.14 16.54 -0.84
N THR A 69 -23.78 15.46 -0.17
CA THR A 69 -24.11 15.24 1.25
C THR A 69 -23.46 16.28 2.14
N SER A 70 -22.17 16.57 1.94
CA SER A 70 -21.43 17.60 2.67
C SER A 70 -22.02 19.00 2.43
N ALA A 71 -22.41 19.32 1.20
CA ALA A 71 -23.05 20.60 0.88
C ALA A 71 -24.41 20.74 1.59
N LEU A 72 -25.24 19.71 1.58
CA LEU A 72 -26.52 19.70 2.29
C LEU A 72 -26.33 19.83 3.81
N CYS A 73 -25.43 19.05 4.39
CA CYS A 73 -25.10 19.15 5.82
C CYS A 73 -24.57 20.55 6.18
N TYR A 74 -23.75 21.15 5.31
CA TYR A 74 -23.21 22.50 5.52
C TYR A 74 -24.31 23.55 5.51
N VAL A 75 -25.25 23.50 4.57
CA VAL A 75 -26.40 24.43 4.53
C VAL A 75 -27.26 24.27 5.77
N LEU A 76 -27.59 23.04 6.17
CA LEU A 76 -28.35 22.78 7.39
C LEU A 76 -27.63 23.29 8.64
N PHE A 77 -26.30 23.10 8.70
CA PHE A 77 -25.46 23.63 9.77
C PHE A 77 -25.50 25.16 9.84
N LEU A 78 -25.42 25.85 8.70
CA LEU A 78 -25.52 27.31 8.65
C LEU A 78 -26.90 27.80 9.10
N VAL A 79 -27.98 27.16 8.64
CA VAL A 79 -29.34 27.51 9.06
C VAL A 79 -29.47 27.39 10.58
N TRP A 80 -29.03 26.27 11.16
CA TRP A 80 -29.01 26.09 12.61
C TRP A 80 -28.13 27.12 13.33
N ALA A 81 -26.94 27.41 12.81
CA ALA A 81 -25.99 28.35 13.42
C ALA A 81 -26.50 29.80 13.40
N TYR A 82 -27.23 30.23 12.36
CA TYR A 82 -27.67 31.63 12.23
C TYR A 82 -29.08 31.89 12.77
N VAL A 83 -30.01 30.92 12.72
CA VAL A 83 -31.39 31.15 13.17
C VAL A 83 -31.46 31.22 14.70
N PRO A 84 -32.03 32.28 15.31
CA PRO A 84 -32.05 32.45 16.77
C PRO A 84 -32.89 31.37 17.48
N ASP A 85 -32.50 31.05 18.71
CA ASP A 85 -33.09 29.95 19.49
C ASP A 85 -34.59 30.12 19.71
N THR A 86 -35.08 31.35 19.88
CA THR A 86 -36.51 31.66 20.01
C THR A 86 -37.34 31.21 18.80
N THR A 87 -36.77 31.23 17.60
CA THR A 87 -37.45 30.78 16.37
C THR A 87 -37.42 29.27 16.25
N LEU A 88 -36.34 28.61 16.71
CA LEU A 88 -36.25 27.15 16.77
C LEU A 88 -37.24 26.57 17.79
N GLU A 89 -37.35 27.19 18.96
CA GLU A 89 -38.29 26.81 20.01
C GLU A 89 -39.74 26.93 19.54
N ALA A 90 -40.07 27.99 18.79
CA ALA A 90 -41.39 28.16 18.19
C ALA A 90 -41.75 27.05 17.18
N TYR A 91 -40.74 26.46 16.52
CA TYR A 91 -40.90 25.32 15.61
C TYR A 91 -40.91 23.95 16.34
N GLY A 92 -40.75 23.94 17.67
CA GLY A 92 -40.75 22.73 18.49
C GLY A 92 -39.37 22.09 18.70
N PHE A 93 -38.27 22.78 18.34
CA PHE A 93 -36.91 22.29 18.54
C PHE A 93 -36.28 22.86 19.83
N THR A 94 -36.46 22.17 20.95
CA THR A 94 -36.04 22.65 22.29
C THR A 94 -34.74 22.04 22.83
N TYR A 95 -34.16 21.03 22.17
CA TYR A 95 -33.06 20.21 22.72
C TYR A 95 -31.76 20.22 21.88
N PHE A 96 -31.34 21.37 21.34
CA PHE A 96 -30.04 21.48 20.67
C PHE A 96 -28.91 21.88 21.65
N PRO A 97 -27.65 21.48 21.37
CA PRO A 97 -26.52 21.97 22.12
C PRO A 97 -26.37 23.48 21.92
N SER A 98 -25.70 24.13 22.87
CA SER A 98 -25.43 25.57 22.84
C SER A 98 -24.81 26.02 21.51
N LYS A 99 -25.29 27.15 20.98
CA LYS A 99 -24.84 27.69 19.68
C LYS A 99 -23.35 28.02 19.60
N HIS A 100 -22.65 28.17 20.73
CA HIS A 100 -21.19 28.36 20.74
C HIS A 100 -20.44 27.21 20.04
N TRP A 101 -21.01 26.01 19.98
CA TRP A 101 -20.44 24.88 19.25
C TRP A 101 -20.32 25.15 17.76
N ALA A 102 -21.16 26.02 17.19
CA ALA A 102 -21.05 26.43 15.79
C ALA A 102 -19.71 27.11 15.46
N VAL A 103 -19.09 27.79 16.45
CA VAL A 103 -17.77 28.42 16.31
C VAL A 103 -16.66 27.49 16.82
N ALA A 104 -16.93 26.74 17.90
CA ALA A 104 -15.95 25.83 18.48
C ALA A 104 -15.57 24.69 17.52
N VAL A 105 -16.53 24.10 16.78
CA VAL A 105 -16.25 22.99 15.87
C VAL A 105 -15.31 23.40 14.73
N PRO A 106 -15.56 24.49 13.96
CA PRO A 106 -14.60 24.97 12.96
C PRO A 106 -13.24 25.34 13.55
N ALA A 107 -13.21 25.99 14.72
CA ALA A 107 -11.96 26.34 15.38
C ALA A 107 -11.14 25.09 15.79
N MET A 108 -11.80 24.08 16.35
CA MET A 108 -11.19 22.80 16.69
C MET A 108 -10.66 22.09 15.44
N LEU A 109 -11.41 22.07 14.33
CA LEU A 109 -10.95 21.47 13.07
C LEU A 109 -9.65 22.11 12.56
N VAL A 110 -9.58 23.45 12.56
CA VAL A 110 -8.37 24.17 12.14
C VAL A 110 -7.20 23.85 13.07
N MET A 111 -7.41 23.89 14.38
CA MET A 111 -6.37 23.59 15.36
C MET A 111 -5.89 22.13 15.27
N THR A 112 -6.81 21.17 15.13
CA THR A 112 -6.48 19.75 14.93
C THR A 112 -5.71 19.54 13.63
N TYR A 113 -6.08 20.23 12.54
CA TYR A 113 -5.35 20.15 11.28
C TYR A 113 -3.90 20.65 11.43
N LEU A 114 -3.70 21.85 11.99
CA LEU A 114 -2.35 22.39 12.22
C LEU A 114 -1.53 21.50 13.15
N PHE A 115 -2.15 21.00 14.23
CA PHE A 115 -1.52 20.06 15.15
C PHE A 115 -1.11 18.76 14.43
N SER A 116 -1.96 18.23 13.54
CA SER A 116 -1.65 17.02 12.77
C SER A 116 -0.43 17.20 11.84
N LEU A 117 -0.22 18.39 11.28
CA LEU A 117 0.95 18.69 10.45
C LEU A 117 2.23 18.66 11.29
N VAL A 118 2.21 19.29 12.47
CA VAL A 118 3.35 19.28 13.40
C VAL A 118 3.64 17.86 13.86
N LEU A 119 2.59 17.12 14.24
CA LEU A 119 2.71 15.73 14.67
C LEU A 119 3.27 14.84 13.56
N TYR A 120 2.80 15.00 12.32
CA TYR A 120 3.32 14.29 11.17
C TYR A 120 4.81 14.59 10.97
N LYS A 121 5.25 15.85 11.06
CA LYS A 121 6.67 16.19 10.99
C LYS A 121 7.48 15.56 12.12
N ALA A 122 6.97 15.60 13.35
CA ALA A 122 7.63 14.98 14.50
C ALA A 122 7.78 13.47 14.31
N VAL A 123 6.72 12.77 13.91
CA VAL A 123 6.76 11.31 13.66
C VAL A 123 7.72 10.95 12.54
N ASN A 124 7.74 11.73 11.45
CA ASN A 124 8.71 11.51 10.38
C ASN A 124 10.14 11.70 10.88
N LEU A 125 10.42 12.75 11.67
CA LEU A 125 11.73 12.99 12.25
C LEU A 125 12.15 11.88 13.22
N LEU A 126 11.23 11.34 14.00
CA LEU A 126 11.46 10.17 14.87
C LEU A 126 11.75 8.90 14.06
N SER A 127 11.19 8.77 12.86
CA SER A 127 11.34 7.60 12.00
C SER A 127 12.58 7.68 11.11
N THR A 128 13.12 8.87 10.87
CA THR A 128 14.36 9.07 10.10
C THR A 128 15.62 8.96 10.97
N PRO A 129 16.76 8.51 10.40
CA PRO A 129 18.07 8.60 11.04
C PRO A 129 18.44 10.04 11.41
N SER A 130 19.44 10.22 12.27
CA SER A 130 19.96 11.56 12.62
C SER A 130 20.39 12.33 11.36
N LEU A 131 20.21 13.65 11.37
CA LEU A 131 20.47 14.52 10.20
C LEU A 131 21.91 14.44 9.65
N GLY A 132 22.88 14.05 10.49
CA GLY A 132 24.27 13.87 10.10
C GLY A 132 24.63 12.45 9.64
N SER A 133 23.68 11.51 9.66
CA SER A 133 23.94 10.12 9.29
C SER A 133 23.93 9.93 7.78
N TYR A 134 24.91 9.20 7.25
CA TYR A 134 24.95 8.79 5.84
C TYR A 134 23.75 7.93 5.41
N ALA A 135 23.06 7.30 6.37
CA ALA A 135 21.82 6.56 6.11
C ALA A 135 20.65 7.46 5.66
N THR A 136 20.81 8.78 5.68
CA THR A 136 19.85 9.72 5.07
C THR A 136 20.08 9.91 3.57
N ILE A 137 21.29 9.59 3.08
CA ILE A 137 21.70 9.73 1.68
C ILE A 137 21.67 8.37 0.98
N LEU A 138 22.04 7.30 1.69
CA LEU A 138 22.13 5.94 1.17
C LEU A 138 21.03 5.08 1.80
N ASP A 139 20.36 4.27 0.98
CA ASP A 139 19.35 3.30 1.39
C ASP A 139 19.80 1.85 1.15
N THR A 140 18.97 0.89 1.51
CA THR A 140 19.25 -0.55 1.31
C THR A 140 19.37 -0.92 -0.17
N HIS A 141 18.78 -0.13 -1.08
CA HIS A 141 18.79 -0.39 -2.51
C HIS A 141 19.87 0.38 -3.27
N THR A 142 20.73 1.12 -2.55
CA THR A 142 21.88 1.81 -3.13
C THR A 142 22.89 0.76 -3.63
N VAL A 143 23.23 0.84 -4.92
CA VAL A 143 24.18 -0.06 -5.58
C VAL A 143 25.44 0.73 -5.90
N PRO A 144 26.51 0.68 -5.08
CA PRO A 144 27.72 1.43 -5.37
C PRO A 144 28.44 0.89 -6.61
N LEU A 145 29.15 1.76 -7.33
CA LEU A 145 30.08 1.33 -8.39
C LEU A 145 31.19 0.42 -7.81
N PRO A 146 31.73 -0.52 -8.61
CA PRO A 146 32.90 -1.30 -8.24
C PRO A 146 34.08 -0.41 -7.83
N GLU A 147 34.85 -0.86 -6.85
CA GLU A 147 36.00 -0.10 -6.34
C GLU A 147 37.02 0.13 -7.46
N GLY A 148 37.33 1.41 -7.73
CA GLY A 148 38.24 1.83 -8.80
C GLY A 148 37.57 2.14 -10.14
N ALA A 149 36.27 1.86 -10.32
CA ALA A 149 35.52 2.31 -11.49
C ALA A 149 34.92 3.70 -11.23
N THR A 150 35.23 4.67 -12.09
CA THR A 150 34.56 5.98 -12.07
C THR A 150 33.60 6.07 -13.25
N CYS A 151 32.44 6.70 -13.05
CA CYS A 151 31.50 6.98 -14.15
C CYS A 151 32.02 8.07 -15.12
N PHE A 152 33.20 8.64 -14.84
CA PHE A 152 33.79 9.75 -15.56
C PHE A 152 35.03 9.34 -16.37
N GLU A 153 35.60 8.17 -16.10
CA GLU A 153 36.67 7.57 -16.90
C GLU A 153 36.04 6.50 -17.82
N ASP A 154 36.30 6.65 -19.13
CA ASP A 154 35.77 5.77 -20.17
C ASP A 154 36.64 4.51 -20.28
N ASP A 155 36.58 3.67 -19.24
CA ASP A 155 37.29 2.40 -19.21
C ASP A 155 36.43 1.30 -19.85
N THR A 156 36.48 1.23 -21.20
CA THR A 156 36.16 0.10 -22.12
C THR A 156 34.86 0.11 -22.96
N GLU A 157 35.04 -0.24 -24.24
CA GLU A 157 34.18 -0.44 -25.44
C GLU A 157 32.77 -1.06 -25.32
N ALA A 158 32.27 -1.42 -24.14
CA ALA A 158 30.93 -2.01 -24.00
C ALA A 158 30.29 -1.54 -22.69
N THR A 159 29.41 -0.53 -22.81
CA THR A 159 28.51 0.05 -21.79
C THR A 159 28.97 -0.11 -20.33
N PRO A 160 29.43 0.97 -19.67
CA PRO A 160 29.91 0.89 -18.29
C PRO A 160 28.83 0.35 -17.33
N GLY A 161 29.28 -0.32 -16.27
CA GLY A 161 28.39 -0.86 -15.25
C GLY A 161 27.51 0.22 -14.61
N ILE A 162 26.22 -0.08 -14.41
CA ILE A 162 25.28 0.87 -13.79
C ILE A 162 25.34 0.76 -12.27
N GLY A 163 25.47 1.90 -11.61
CA GLY A 163 25.42 2.00 -10.15
C GLY A 163 25.40 3.46 -9.69
N ASP A 164 25.15 3.64 -8.40
CA ASP A 164 25.05 4.93 -7.74
C ASP A 164 26.43 5.54 -7.52
N ILE A 165 26.56 6.78 -7.97
CA ILE A 165 27.77 7.58 -7.82
C ILE A 165 27.72 8.26 -6.45
N SER A 166 28.78 8.13 -5.66
CA SER A 166 28.81 8.79 -4.34
C SER A 166 28.80 10.32 -4.49
N ILE A 167 28.13 11.01 -3.55
CA ILE A 167 28.09 12.48 -3.53
C ILE A 167 29.49 13.11 -3.42
N PHE A 168 30.43 12.40 -2.82
CA PHE A 168 31.83 12.83 -2.74
C PHE A 168 32.48 12.89 -4.12
N GLU A 169 32.23 11.88 -4.95
CA GLU A 169 32.75 11.78 -6.30
C GLU A 169 32.16 12.88 -7.18
N VAL A 170 30.83 13.05 -7.15
CA VAL A 170 30.14 14.12 -7.89
C VAL A 170 30.66 15.49 -7.47
N ASN A 171 30.78 15.76 -6.17
CA ASN A 171 31.29 17.05 -5.67
C ASN A 171 32.74 17.28 -6.11
N ARG A 172 33.60 16.25 -6.02
CA ARG A 172 34.99 16.34 -6.48
C ARG A 172 35.06 16.72 -7.96
N HIS A 173 34.28 16.07 -8.81
CA HIS A 173 34.26 16.36 -10.25
C HIS A 173 33.67 17.75 -10.57
N LEU A 174 32.52 18.09 -9.99
CA LEU A 174 31.83 19.35 -10.24
C LEU A 174 32.69 20.57 -9.86
N PHE A 175 33.32 20.55 -8.68
CA PHE A 175 34.10 21.68 -8.19
C PHE A 175 35.55 21.73 -8.68
N THR A 176 36.09 20.64 -9.24
CA THR A 176 37.39 20.66 -9.92
C THR A 176 37.26 21.17 -11.34
N ALA A 177 36.24 20.73 -12.09
CA ALA A 177 35.97 21.20 -13.44
C ALA A 177 35.71 22.72 -13.49
N THR A 178 34.86 23.22 -12.58
CA THR A 178 34.55 24.67 -12.49
C THR A 178 35.82 25.49 -12.26
N ARG A 179 36.69 25.07 -11.33
CA ARG A 179 37.96 25.76 -11.05
C ARG A 179 38.93 25.74 -12.23
N GLN A 180 38.93 24.69 -13.03
CA GLN A 180 39.78 24.60 -14.23
C GLN A 180 39.28 25.53 -15.34
N GLN A 181 37.96 25.62 -15.54
CA GLN A 181 37.36 26.54 -16.50
C GLN A 181 37.66 28.00 -16.13
N GLU A 182 37.49 28.35 -14.85
CA GLU A 182 37.79 29.71 -14.38
C GLU A 182 39.25 30.10 -14.60
N LYS A 183 40.19 29.16 -14.40
CA LYS A 183 41.61 29.40 -14.68
C LYS A 183 41.87 29.59 -16.17
N ARG A 184 41.26 28.79 -17.05
CA ARG A 184 41.40 28.94 -18.51
C ARG A 184 40.92 30.31 -18.98
N LEU A 185 39.78 30.76 -18.48
CA LEU A 185 39.19 32.06 -18.84
C LEU A 185 39.99 33.28 -18.37
N LYS A 186 40.90 33.11 -17.39
CA LYS A 186 41.82 34.17 -16.92
C LYS A 186 43.15 34.20 -17.67
N HIS A 187 43.43 33.17 -18.47
CA HIS A 187 44.66 33.04 -19.24
C HIS A 187 44.47 33.32 -20.74
N GLU A 188 43.22 33.49 -21.20
CA GLU A 188 42.85 34.12 -22.48
C GLU A 188 42.60 35.62 -22.27
#